data_AF-A0AAU3PHN8-F1
#
_entry.id   AF-A0AAU3PHN8-F1
#
_cell.length_a   1.000
_cell.length_b   1.000
_cell.length_c   1.000
_cell.angle_alpha   90.00
_cell.angle_beta   90.00
_cell.angle_gamma   90.00
#
_symmetry.space_group_name_H-M   'P 1'
#
loop_
_entity.id
_entity.type
_entity.pdbx_description
1 polymer ?
#
loop_
_entity_poly.entity_id
_entity_poly.type
_entity_poly.pdbx_seq_one_letter_code
_entity_poly.pdbx_strand_id
1 'polypeptide(L)' 'MTTPHELSSTGEPLAQRQVALIDLLDRLLSGGVVLTGDVVLSIADIDLVRVSLRALIVSISAQNPSPWAETMPSGGDHDG' A
#
# COMPACT_ATOMS: atom_id res chain seq x y z
N MET A 1 1.66 -52.51 -1.04
CA MET A 1 1.99 -51.28 -0.29
C MET A 1 2.69 -50.34 -1.25
N THR A 2 1.93 -49.47 -1.91
CA THR A 2 2.49 -48.41 -2.75
C THR A 2 1.84 -47.12 -2.28
N THR A 3 2.67 -46.23 -1.77
CA THR A 3 2.31 -44.98 -1.10
C THR A 3 1.65 -44.00 -2.08
N PRO A 4 0.50 -43.39 -1.75
CA PRO A 4 0.01 -42.21 -2.45
C PRO A 4 0.58 -40.95 -1.77
N HIS A 5 1.59 -40.31 -2.37
CA HIS A 5 1.97 -38.94 -1.99
C HIS A 5 2.68 -38.22 -3.15
N GLU A 6 1.95 -38.02 -4.24
CA GLU A 6 2.28 -36.99 -5.23
C GLU A 6 1.11 -36.00 -5.23
N LEU A 7 1.38 -34.69 -5.40
CA LEU A 7 0.46 -33.52 -5.37
C LEU A 7 0.52 -32.66 -4.09
N SER A 8 1.62 -31.92 -3.84
CA SER A 8 1.61 -30.55 -3.26
C SER A 8 3.02 -29.97 -3.08
N SER A 9 3.56 -29.27 -4.07
CA SER A 9 4.80 -28.47 -3.88
C SER A 9 4.78 -27.10 -4.57
N THR A 10 3.60 -26.56 -4.92
CA THR A 10 3.46 -25.25 -5.56
C THR A 10 2.91 -24.15 -4.63
N GLY A 11 2.48 -24.48 -3.41
CA GLY A 11 1.79 -23.54 -2.49
C GLY A 11 2.63 -22.92 -1.36
N GLU A 12 3.74 -23.54 -0.98
CA GLU A 12 4.51 -23.16 0.22
C GLU A 12 5.18 -21.76 0.15
N PRO A 13 5.85 -21.35 -0.95
CA PRO A 13 6.56 -20.07 -0.99
C PRO A 13 5.63 -18.85 -1.04
N LEU A 14 4.46 -19.01 -1.68
CA LEU A 14 3.44 -17.97 -1.79
C LEU A 14 2.76 -17.72 -0.44
N ALA A 15 2.40 -18.78 0.28
CA ALA A 15 1.81 -18.68 1.61
C ALA A 15 2.73 -17.92 2.58
N GLN A 16 4.04 -18.22 2.58
CA GLN A 16 5.03 -17.53 3.41
C GLN A 16 5.19 -16.05 3.04
N ARG A 17 5.18 -15.71 1.74
CA ARG A 17 5.25 -14.31 1.27
C ARG A 17 4.00 -13.53 1.65
N GLN A 18 2.83 -14.15 1.60
CA GLN A 18 1.56 -13.52 1.92
C GLN A 18 1.47 -13.19 3.41
N VAL A 19 1.96 -14.08 4.28
CA VAL A 19 2.10 -13.82 5.73
C VAL A 19 3.02 -12.62 6.01
N ALA A 20 4.15 -12.50 5.30
CA ALA A 20 5.06 -11.36 5.46
C ALA A 20 4.45 -10.03 5.00
N LEU A 21 3.64 -10.02 3.93
CA LEU A 21 2.92 -8.83 3.49
C LEU A 21 1.83 -8.44 4.50
N ILE A 22 1.10 -9.40 5.04
CA ILE A 22 0.05 -9.15 6.05
C ILE A 22 0.65 -8.62 7.35
N ASP A 23 1.77 -9.17 7.82
CA ASP A 23 2.48 -8.68 9.01
C ASP A 23 3.07 -7.28 8.78
N LEU A 24 3.62 -7.02 7.58
CA LEU A 24 4.03 -5.66 7.19
C LEU A 24 2.82 -4.72 7.20
N LEU A 25 1.71 -5.10 6.55
CA LEU A 25 0.47 -4.32 6.53
C LEU A 25 -0.05 -4.05 7.95
N ASP A 26 -0.11 -5.05 8.83
CA ASP A 26 -0.58 -4.90 10.22
C ASP A 26 0.33 -3.94 11.01
N ARG A 27 1.65 -4.08 10.88
CA ARG A 27 2.61 -3.18 11.51
C ARG A 27 2.53 -1.75 10.95
N LEU A 28 2.30 -1.61 9.65
CA LEU A 28 2.03 -0.32 8.99
C LEU A 28 0.71 0.31 9.48
N LEU A 29 -0.33 -0.51 9.65
CA LEU A 29 -1.66 -0.09 10.11
C LEU A 29 -1.67 0.29 11.60
N SER A 30 -0.86 -0.39 12.42
CA SER A 30 -0.82 -0.22 13.87
C SER A 30 0.12 0.92 14.32
N GLY A 31 1.28 1.09 13.68
CA GLY A 31 2.30 2.06 14.09
C GLY A 31 2.61 3.20 13.12
N GLY A 32 2.22 3.06 11.85
CA GLY A 32 2.69 3.93 10.77
C GLY A 32 4.18 3.72 10.41
N VAL A 33 4.59 4.19 9.24
CA VAL A 33 5.99 4.12 8.77
C VAL A 33 6.44 5.43 8.16
N VAL A 34 7.70 5.78 8.38
CA VAL A 34 8.35 6.88 7.66
C VAL A 34 9.04 6.31 6.42
N LEU A 35 8.55 6.65 5.24
CA LEU A 35 9.17 6.33 3.96
C LEU A 35 10.07 7.48 3.52
N THR A 36 11.33 7.18 3.21
CA THR A 36 12.27 8.14 2.62
C THR A 36 12.76 7.60 1.29
N GLY A 37 12.86 8.45 0.29
CA GLY A 37 13.35 8.07 -1.03
C GLY A 37 13.45 9.25 -1.97
N ASP A 38 13.71 8.96 -3.22
CA ASP A 38 13.75 9.93 -4.30
C ASP A 38 13.07 9.39 -5.56
N VAL A 39 12.45 10.29 -6.30
CA VAL A 39 11.81 10.00 -7.59
C VAL A 39 12.38 10.96 -8.61
N VAL A 40 12.81 10.42 -9.74
CA VAL A 40 13.24 11.20 -10.90
C VAL A 40 12.19 11.06 -11.99
N LEU A 41 11.70 12.19 -12.49
CA LEU A 41 10.84 12.23 -13.67
C LEU A 41 11.70 12.52 -14.89
N SER A 42 11.68 11.59 -15.84
CA SER A 42 12.51 11.62 -17.03
C SER A 42 11.64 11.61 -18.29
N ILE A 43 12.08 12.28 -19.35
CA ILE A 43 11.45 12.28 -20.67
C ILE A 43 12.53 11.97 -21.71
N ALA A 44 12.27 10.99 -22.57
CA ALA A 44 13.22 10.57 -23.62
C ALA A 44 14.64 10.34 -23.07
N ASP A 45 14.74 9.58 -21.98
CA ASP A 45 16.00 9.25 -21.29
C ASP A 45 16.74 10.44 -20.65
N ILE A 46 16.08 11.61 -20.55
CA ILE A 46 16.62 12.80 -19.90
C ILE A 46 15.90 13.03 -18.57
N ASP A 47 16.66 13.07 -17.48
CA ASP A 47 16.18 13.40 -16.15
C ASP A 47 15.84 14.90 -16.05
N LEU A 48 14.58 15.23 -15.76
CA LEU A 48 14.11 16.62 -15.70
C LEU A 48 13.90 17.11 -14.27
N VAL A 49 13.30 16.27 -13.43
CA VAL A 49 12.88 16.67 -12.08
C VAL A 49 13.28 15.57 -11.10
N ARG A 50 13.99 15.95 -10.04
CA ARG A 50 14.27 15.07 -8.91
C ARG A 50 13.48 15.54 -7.69
N VAL A 51 12.70 14.64 -7.11
CA VAL A 51 11.88 14.89 -5.93
C VAL A 51 12.43 14.04 -4.80
N SER A 52 12.83 14.68 -3.69
CA SER A 52 13.17 13.97 -2.46
C SER A 52 11.90 13.80 -1.61
N LEU A 53 11.55 12.55 -1.35
CA LEU A 53 10.34 12.16 -0.64
C LEU A 53 10.68 11.82 0.80
N ARG A 54 9.93 12.43 1.72
CA ARG A 54 9.83 12.00 3.11
C ARG A 54 8.36 11.98 3.48
N ALA A 55 7.79 10.79 3.55
CA ALA A 55 6.37 10.58 3.80
C ALA A 55 6.18 9.80 5.10
N LEU A 56 5.18 10.18 5.88
CA LEU A 56 4.67 9.37 6.99
C LEU A 56 3.40 8.68 6.50
N ILE A 57 3.42 7.36 6.42
CA ILE A 57 2.27 6.54 6.09
C ILE A 57 1.63 6.10 7.40
N VAL A 58 0.36 6.44 7.59
CA VAL A 58 -0.45 6.06 8.75
C VAL A 58 -1.79 5.53 8.26
N SER A 59 -2.43 4.69 9.06
CA SER A 59 -3.77 4.21 8.76
C SER A 59 -4.78 5.36 8.77
N ILE A 60 -5.77 5.28 7.88
CA ILE A 60 -6.93 6.18 7.92
C ILE A 60 -7.93 5.56 8.91
N SER A 61 -8.35 6.35 9.88
CA SER A 61 -9.35 5.95 10.87
C SER A 61 -10.27 7.13 11.18
N ALA A 62 -11.31 6.90 11.98
CA ALA A 62 -12.15 8.01 12.46
C ALA A 62 -11.34 9.04 13.27
N GLN A 63 -10.23 8.65 13.90
CA GLN A 63 -9.35 9.56 14.63
C GLN A 63 -8.32 10.25 13.72
N ASN A 64 -8.04 9.69 12.54
CA ASN A 64 -7.13 10.23 11.54
C ASN A 64 -7.79 10.16 10.14
N PRO A 65 -8.73 11.05 9.84
CA PRO A 65 -9.50 11.01 8.60
C PRO A 65 -8.62 11.35 7.38
N SER A 66 -9.06 10.88 6.21
CA SER A 66 -8.39 11.21 4.95
C SER A 66 -8.52 12.71 4.65
N PRO A 67 -7.40 13.43 4.41
CA PRO A 67 -7.44 14.86 4.11
C PRO A 67 -8.12 15.19 2.78
N TRP A 68 -8.26 14.21 1.88
CA TRP A 68 -8.92 14.41 0.58
C TRP A 68 -10.43 14.18 0.61
N ALA A 69 -10.97 13.65 1.72
CA ALA A 69 -12.41 13.41 1.84
C ALA A 69 -13.23 14.71 1.95
N GLU A 70 -12.65 15.78 2.51
CA GLU A 70 -13.31 17.08 2.65
C GLU A 70 -13.41 17.86 1.33
N THR A 71 -12.61 17.53 0.32
CA THR A 71 -12.55 18.31 -0.93
C THR A 71 -13.60 17.90 -1.96
N MET A 72 -14.41 16.88 -1.71
CA MET A 72 -15.56 16.61 -2.58
C MET A 72 -16.65 17.65 -2.28
N PRO A 73 -16.96 18.59 -3.19
CA PRO A 73 -18.11 19.46 -3.01
C PRO A 73 -19.32 18.54 -2.90
N SER A 74 -20.05 18.61 -1.78
CA SER A 74 -21.34 17.96 -1.65
C SER A 74 -22.20 18.43 -2.82
N GLY A 75 -22.35 17.56 -3.82
CA GLY A 75 -23.26 17.78 -4.92
C GLY A 75 -24.64 18.07 -4.32
N GLY A 76 -25.18 19.23 -4.70
CA GLY A 76 -26.27 19.88 -4.02
C GLY A 76 -27.44 18.94 -3.71
N ASP A 77 -27.95 19.11 -2.49
CA ASP A 77 -29.37 19.29 -2.22
C ASP A 77 -30.18 19.59 -3.49
N HIS A 78 -30.59 18.53 -4.19
CA HIS A 78 -31.73 18.58 -5.09
C HIS A 78 -32.97 18.59 -4.21
N ASP A 79 -33.30 19.79 -3.74
CA ASP A 79 -34.63 20.14 -3.26
C ASP A 79 -35.59 20.12 -4.46
N GLY A 80 -36.62 19.28 -4.37
CA GLY A 80 -37.64 19.06 -5.40
C GLY A 80 -38.79 18.22 -4.86
#